data_AF-A0A7Y0EP81-F1
#
_entry.id   AF-A0A7Y0EP81-F1
#
_cell.length_a   1.000
_cell.length_b   1.000
_cell.length_c   1.000
_cell.angle_alpha   90.00
_cell.angle_beta   90.00
_cell.angle_gamma   90.00
#
_symmetry.space_group_name_H-M   'P 1'
#
loop_
_entity.id
_entity.type
_entity.pdbx_description
1 polymer ?
#
loop_
_entity_poly.entity_id
_entity_poly.type
_entity_poly.pdbx_seq_one_letter_code
_entity_poly.pdbx_strand_id
1 'polypeptide(L)'
;MTTMNAHPIILIVCAVIGSGAVTSLVSWLLRRLDQRRDMERAIADSPTIRRLELEIYRQSLFQSTTNRMQHEHQLDAGREYTRLGGNGPGRIRLRQLEDDYRQRLDTNHWNYQ
;
A
#
# COMPACT_ATOMS: atom_id res chain seq x y z
N MET A 1 -54.61 -19.84 23.64
CA MET A 1 -54.44 -18.82 22.59
C MET A 1 -53.58 -17.70 23.18
N THR A 2 -52.29 -17.70 22.88
CA THR A 2 -51.25 -16.86 23.52
C THR A 2 -50.88 -15.69 22.63
N THR A 3 -51.48 -14.52 22.86
CA THR A 3 -51.13 -13.26 22.18
C THR A 3 -50.82 -12.18 23.22
N MET A 4 -49.74 -12.32 23.99
CA MET A 4 -49.31 -11.29 24.95
C MET A 4 -47.82 -10.89 24.83
N ASN A 5 -47.09 -11.36 23.82
CA ASN A 5 -45.63 -11.16 23.76
C ASN A 5 -45.14 -10.20 22.64
N ALA A 6 -46.02 -9.71 21.75
CA ALA A 6 -45.61 -8.90 20.59
C ALA A 6 -45.55 -7.38 20.84
N HIS A 7 -46.41 -6.86 21.73
CA HIS A 7 -46.53 -5.41 22.00
C HIS A 7 -45.31 -4.72 22.63
N PRO A 8 -44.59 -5.30 23.61
CA PRO A 8 -43.47 -4.59 24.23
C PRO A 8 -42.27 -4.47 23.26
N ILE A 9 -42.07 -5.46 22.39
CA ILE A 9 -40.99 -5.45 21.40
C ILE A 9 -41.21 -4.34 20.37
N ILE A 10 -42.44 -4.15 19.89
CA ILE A 10 -42.78 -3.12 18.91
C ILE A 10 -42.57 -1.71 19.49
N LEU A 11 -42.98 -1.47 20.74
CA LEU A 11 -42.77 -0.17 21.39
C LEU A 11 -41.29 0.15 21.63
N ILE A 12 -40.49 -0.84 22.01
CA ILE A 12 -39.04 -0.68 22.16
C ILE A 12 -38.40 -0.33 20.80
N VAL A 13 -38.78 -1.03 19.74
CA VAL A 13 -38.27 -0.76 18.38
C VAL A 13 -38.69 0.63 17.90
N CYS A 14 -39.95 1.03 18.06
CA CYS A 14 -40.43 2.36 17.70
C CYS A 14 -39.77 3.48 18.51
N ALA A 15 -39.49 3.25 19.81
CA ALA A 15 -38.79 4.20 20.65
C ALA A 15 -37.32 4.36 20.23
N VAL A 16 -36.61 3.27 19.91
CA VAL A 16 -35.21 3.30 19.45
C VAL A 16 -35.08 3.99 18.09
N ILE A 17 -36.04 3.77 17.20
CA ILE A 17 -36.09 4.41 15.88
C ILE A 17 -36.50 5.89 16.02
N GLY A 18 -37.49 6.21 16.86
CA GLY A 18 -37.99 7.57 17.09
C GLY A 18 -37.06 8.48 17.90
N SER A 19 -36.16 7.91 18.71
CA SER A 19 -35.25 8.67 19.60
C SER A 19 -33.92 9.09 18.93
N GLY A 20 -33.73 8.81 17.63
CA GLY A 20 -32.50 9.19 16.91
C GLY A 20 -31.25 8.39 17.30
N ALA A 21 -31.40 7.29 18.04
CA ALA A 21 -30.27 6.43 18.42
C ALA A 21 -29.62 5.78 17.18
N VAL A 22 -30.43 5.39 16.19
CA VAL A 22 -29.97 4.85 14.91
C VAL A 22 -29.18 5.91 14.13
N THR A 23 -29.65 7.16 14.07
CA THR A 23 -28.95 8.25 13.38
C THR A 23 -27.64 8.62 14.06
N SER A 24 -27.59 8.57 15.40
CA SER A 24 -26.36 8.79 16.17
C SER A 24 -25.34 7.67 15.97
N LEU A 25 -25.79 6.41 15.92
CA LEU A 25 -24.93 5.26 15.65
C LEU A 25 -24.36 5.30 14.23
N VAL A 26 -25.20 5.59 13.23
CA VAL A 26 -24.77 5.74 11.83
C VAL A 26 -23.79 6.91 11.69
N SER A 27 -24.10 8.07 12.29
CA SER A 27 -23.21 9.23 12.25
C SER A 27 -21.86 8.96 12.92
N TRP A 28 -21.87 8.27 14.06
CA TRP A 28 -20.63 7.82 14.72
C TRP A 28 -19.83 6.86 13.83
N LEU A 29 -20.50 5.90 13.19
CA LEU A 29 -19.85 4.92 12.33
C LEU A 29 -19.24 5.58 11.09
N LEU A 30 -19.99 6.46 10.42
CA LEU A 30 -19.51 7.24 9.28
C LEU A 30 -18.30 8.10 9.67
N ARG A 31 -18.40 8.84 10.78
CA ARG A 31 -17.29 9.67 11.30
C ARG A 31 -16.07 8.83 11.66
N ARG A 32 -16.28 7.62 12.21
CA ARG A 32 -15.20 6.68 12.53
C ARG A 32 -14.50 6.15 11.28
N LEU A 33 -15.26 5.84 10.22
CA LEU A 33 -14.71 5.42 8.94
C LEU A 33 -13.95 6.57 8.26
N ASP A 34 -14.51 7.76 8.27
CA ASP A 34 -13.89 8.96 7.70
C ASP A 34 -12.55 9.27 8.40
N GLN A 35 -12.53 9.22 9.73
CA GLN A 35 -11.31 9.43 10.50
C GLN A 35 -10.22 8.38 10.20
N ARG A 36 -10.60 7.12 9.92
CA ARG A 36 -9.63 6.10 9.48
C ARG A 36 -9.03 6.45 8.13
N ARG A 37 -9.86 6.89 7.17
CA ARG A 37 -9.41 7.27 5.82
C ARG A 37 -8.48 8.48 5.86
N ASP A 38 -8.77 9.46 6.71
CA ASP A 38 -7.90 10.62 6.89
C ASP A 38 -6.55 10.26 7.49
N MET A 39 -6.51 9.32 8.45
CA MET A 39 -5.25 8.80 8.97
C MET A 39 -4.45 8.07 7.89
N GLU A 40 -5.10 7.21 7.08
CA GLU A 40 -4.44 6.52 5.96
C GLU A 40 -3.87 7.50 4.93
N ARG A 41 -4.59 8.58 4.62
CA ARG A 41 -4.10 9.64 3.73
C ARG A 41 -2.91 10.39 4.32
N ALA A 42 -2.97 10.76 5.61
CA ALA A 42 -1.87 11.44 6.29
C ALA A 42 -0.62 10.56 6.41
N ILE A 43 -0.81 9.25 6.54
CA ILE A 43 0.23 8.23 6.52
C ILE A 43 0.82 8.13 5.11
N ALA A 44 0.00 7.98 4.07
CA ALA A 44 0.47 7.91 2.68
C ALA A 44 1.23 9.17 2.22
N ASP A 45 0.81 10.35 2.68
CA ASP A 45 1.50 11.62 2.41
C ASP A 45 2.67 11.88 3.36
N SER A 46 2.92 10.98 4.31
CA SER A 46 3.98 11.15 5.31
C SER A 46 5.36 11.12 4.66
N PRO A 47 6.22 12.12 4.93
CA PRO A 47 7.60 12.12 4.44
C PRO A 47 8.40 10.93 4.98
N THR A 48 8.01 10.37 6.13
CA THR A 48 8.64 9.18 6.71
C THR A 48 8.38 7.95 5.85
N ILE A 49 7.15 7.75 5.35
CA ILE A 49 6.82 6.61 4.50
C ILE A 49 7.54 6.71 3.17
N ARG A 50 7.52 7.88 2.55
CA ARG A 50 8.29 8.13 1.33
C ARG A 50 9.78 7.83 1.51
N ARG A 51 10.35 8.17 2.68
CA ARG A 51 11.74 7.84 3.02
C ARG A 51 11.96 6.34 3.18
N LEU A 52 11.03 5.63 3.82
CA LEU A 52 11.09 4.17 3.98
C LEU A 52 10.98 3.46 2.62
N GLU A 53 10.05 3.86 1.76
CA GLU A 53 9.91 3.35 0.39
C GLU A 53 11.22 3.52 -0.39
N LEU A 54 11.80 4.73 -0.34
CA LEU A 54 13.05 5.02 -1.03
C LEU A 54 14.20 4.15 -0.51
N GLU A 55 14.25 3.85 0.79
CA GLU A 55 15.25 2.96 1.38
C GLU A 55 15.02 1.49 0.98
N ILE A 56 13.77 1.03 0.93
CA ILE A 56 13.42 -0.33 0.47
C ILE A 56 13.87 -0.53 -0.99
N TYR A 57 13.54 0.42 -1.87
CA TYR A 57 13.97 0.33 -3.26
C TYR A 57 15.48 0.42 -3.41
N ARG A 58 16.15 1.25 -2.59
CA ARG A 58 17.61 1.30 -2.54
C ARG A 58 18.20 -0.06 -2.18
N GLN A 59 17.70 -0.69 -1.12
CA GLN A 59 18.20 -1.98 -0.68
C GLN A 59 18.06 -3.03 -1.78
N SER A 60 16.90 -3.12 -2.44
CA SER A 60 16.70 -4.03 -3.57
C SER A 60 17.67 -3.75 -4.73
N LEU A 61 17.79 -2.47 -5.14
CA LEU A 61 18.66 -2.03 -6.23
C LEU A 61 20.15 -2.39 -6.05
N PHE A 62 20.64 -2.37 -4.80
CA PHE A 62 22.05 -2.60 -4.48
C PHE A 62 22.37 -4.03 -4.04
N GLN A 63 21.42 -4.97 -4.10
CA GLN A 63 21.72 -6.38 -3.88
C GLN A 63 22.62 -6.95 -5.01
N SER A 64 23.30 -8.05 -4.70
CA SER A 64 24.01 -8.84 -5.70
C SER A 64 23.01 -9.50 -6.66
N THR A 65 23.31 -9.44 -7.96
CA THR A 65 22.44 -9.98 -9.02
C THR A 65 22.79 -11.45 -9.29
N THR A 66 21.97 -12.38 -8.83
CA THR A 66 22.28 -13.83 -8.86
C THR A 66 21.46 -14.63 -9.86
N ASN A 67 20.38 -14.07 -10.38
CA ASN A 67 19.53 -14.71 -11.37
C ASN A 67 18.71 -13.67 -12.14
N ARG A 68 18.09 -14.10 -13.24
CA ARG A 68 17.29 -13.23 -14.11
C ARG A 68 16.11 -12.57 -13.39
N MET A 69 15.37 -13.31 -12.58
CA MET A 69 14.21 -12.77 -11.87
C MET A 69 14.65 -11.65 -10.91
N GLN A 70 15.75 -11.88 -10.17
CA GLN A 70 16.32 -10.86 -9.31
C GLN A 70 16.79 -9.64 -10.11
N HIS A 71 17.43 -9.85 -11.26
CA HIS A 71 17.85 -8.76 -12.14
C HIS A 71 16.65 -7.90 -12.58
N GLU A 72 15.56 -8.52 -13.04
CA GLU A 72 14.33 -7.83 -13.43
C GLU A 72 13.72 -7.06 -12.26
N HIS A 73 13.66 -7.69 -11.08
CA HIS A 73 13.19 -7.04 -9.86
C HIS A 73 14.03 -5.81 -9.49
N GLN A 74 15.35 -5.88 -9.65
CA GLN A 74 16.26 -4.75 -9.40
C GLN A 74 16.07 -3.61 -10.40
N LEU A 75 15.75 -3.93 -11.66
CA LEU A 75 15.40 -2.94 -12.67
C LEU A 75 14.09 -2.22 -12.29
N ASP A 76 13.07 -2.95 -11.85
CA ASP A 76 11.81 -2.37 -11.35
C ASP A 76 12.06 -1.48 -10.13
N ALA A 77 12.80 -2.00 -9.14
CA ALA A 77 13.15 -1.25 -7.94
C ALA A 77 13.95 0.02 -8.27
N GLY A 78 14.90 -0.06 -9.22
CA GLY A 78 15.67 1.10 -9.65
C GLY A 78 14.85 2.16 -10.38
N ARG A 79 13.87 1.75 -11.19
CA ARG A 79 12.91 2.68 -11.82
C ARG A 79 12.09 3.43 -10.78
N GLU A 80 11.52 2.71 -9.82
CA GLU A 80 10.73 3.32 -8.74
C GLU A 80 11.58 4.19 -7.82
N TYR A 81 12.80 3.73 -7.46
CA TYR A 81 13.78 4.52 -6.72
C TYR A 81 14.06 5.86 -7.41
N THR A 82 14.28 5.83 -8.72
CA THR A 82 14.56 7.00 -9.53
C THR A 82 13.35 7.94 -9.62
N ARG A 83 12.15 7.38 -9.80
CA ARG A 83 10.88 8.11 -9.83
C ARG A 83 10.62 8.87 -8.53
N LEU A 84 10.94 8.27 -7.39
CA LEU A 84 10.75 8.88 -6.07
C LEU A 84 11.79 9.95 -5.70
N GLY A 85 12.80 10.18 -6.55
CA GLY A 85 13.85 11.19 -6.33
C GLY A 85 15.19 10.61 -5.88
N GLY A 86 15.46 9.33 -6.18
CA GLY A 86 16.71 8.65 -5.88
C GLY A 86 17.98 9.39 -6.33
N ASN A 87 19.07 9.13 -5.60
CA ASN A 87 20.34 9.84 -5.74
C ASN A 87 21.18 9.38 -6.95
N GLY A 88 22.29 10.08 -7.19
CA GLY A 88 23.23 9.80 -8.28
C GLY A 88 23.73 8.35 -8.32
N PRO A 89 24.25 7.79 -7.21
CA PRO A 89 24.67 6.39 -7.16
C PRO A 89 23.59 5.40 -7.60
N GLY A 90 22.34 5.58 -7.16
CA GLY A 90 21.25 4.70 -7.58
C GLY A 90 20.97 4.77 -9.09
N ARG A 91 21.03 5.97 -9.69
CA ARG A 91 20.86 6.14 -11.14
C ARG A 91 21.98 5.46 -11.93
N ILE A 92 23.21 5.52 -11.43
CA ILE A 92 24.36 4.84 -12.04
C ILE A 92 24.16 3.32 -11.95
N ARG A 93 23.78 2.80 -10.78
CA ARG A 93 23.51 1.37 -10.59
C ARG A 93 22.40 0.87 -11.50
N LEU A 94 21.31 1.63 -11.65
CA LEU A 94 20.23 1.28 -12.57
C LEU A 94 20.74 1.18 -14.02
N ARG A 95 21.54 2.13 -14.51
CA ARG A 95 22.11 2.07 -15.86
C ARG A 95 23.00 0.83 -16.05
N GLN A 96 23.84 0.52 -15.06
CA GLN A 96 24.68 -0.68 -15.10
C GLN A 96 23.86 -1.97 -15.21
N LEU A 97 22.75 -2.07 -14.46
CA LEU A 97 21.83 -3.19 -14.57
C LEU A 97 21.15 -3.22 -15.94
N GLU A 98 20.69 -2.09 -16.46
CA GLU A 98 20.07 -2.04 -17.79
C GLU A 98 21.04 -2.48 -18.90
N ASP A 99 22.29 -2.04 -18.83
CA ASP A 99 23.31 -2.38 -19.81
C ASP A 99 23.69 -3.86 -19.71
N ASP A 100 23.86 -4.41 -18.51
CA ASP A 100 24.09 -5.86 -18.30
C ASP A 100 22.89 -6.67 -18.80
N TYR A 101 21.65 -6.25 -18.51
CA TYR A 101 20.46 -6.94 -18.96
C TYR A 101 20.33 -6.94 -20.49
N ARG A 102 20.61 -5.80 -21.14
CA ARG A 102 20.64 -5.68 -22.61
C ARG A 102 21.69 -6.63 -23.21
N GLN A 103 22.91 -6.61 -22.68
CA GLN A 103 23.96 -7.52 -23.13
C GLN A 103 23.52 -8.99 -23.03
N ARG A 104 22.91 -9.39 -21.90
CA ARG A 104 22.43 -10.77 -21.69
C ARG A 104 21.30 -11.17 -22.63
N LEU A 105 20.41 -10.23 -22.98
CA LEU A 105 19.39 -10.45 -24.01
C LEU A 105 20.04 -10.71 -25.37
N ASP A 106 21.01 -9.86 -25.75
CA ASP A 106 21.66 -9.93 -27.05
C ASP A 106 22.51 -11.21 -27.21
N THR A 107 23.20 -11.62 -26.15
CA THR A 107 24.07 -12.81 -26.17
C THR A 107 23.35 -14.09 -25.72
N ASN A 108 22.07 -13.99 -25.33
CA ASN A 108 21.30 -15.05 -24.66
C ASN A 108 22.06 -15.72 -23.49
N HIS A 109 22.83 -14.94 -22.73
CA HIS A 109 23.72 -15.44 -21.67
C HIS A 109 23.15 -15.14 -20.27
N TRP A 110 22.42 -16.11 -19.73
CA TRP A 110 21.72 -15.97 -18.45
C TRP A 110 22.46 -16.55 -17.24
N ASN A 111 23.75 -16.87 -17.38
CA ASN A 111 24.55 -17.36 -16.26
C ASN A 111 25.06 -16.16 -15.43
N TYR A 112 24.70 -16.15 -14.16
CA TYR A 112 25.14 -15.15 -13.18
C TYR A 112 26.13 -15.87 -12.25
N GLN A 113 27.41 -15.84 -12.62
CA GLN A 113 28.52 -16.39 -11.83
C GLN A 113 29.43 -15.25 -11.36
#